data_AF-A0A8S4QVP6-F1
#
_entry.id   AF-A0A8S4QVP6-F1
#
_cell.length_a   1.000
_cell.length_b   1.000
_cell.length_c   1.000
_cell.angle_alpha   90.00
_cell.angle_beta   90.00
_cell.angle_gamma   90.00
#
_symmetry.space_group_name_H-M   'P 1'
#
loop_
_entity.id
_entity.type
_entity.pdbx_description
1 polymer ?
#
loop_
_entity_poly.entity_id
_entity_poly.type
_entity_poly.pdbx_seq_one_letter_code
_entity_poly.pdbx_strand_id
1 'polypeptide(L)' 'MWAFRRMLAISWCRKVPNEEVLRRVNQQRELLHTIMIRKVAYLEHVLRHERYELFQLSMMAKVARRRGIGRGKSPA' A
#
# COMPACT_ATOMS: atom_id res chain seq x y z
N MET A 1 -12.07 -2.11 -17.40
CA MET A 1 -12.74 -3.35 -17.85
C MET A 1 -13.81 -3.10 -18.92
N TRP A 2 -14.74 -2.16 -18.72
CA TRP A 2 -15.76 -1.81 -19.72
C TRP A 2 -15.18 -1.41 -21.08
N ALA A 3 -14.18 -0.52 -21.12
CA ALA A 3 -13.52 -0.09 -22.35
C ALA A 3 -12.89 -1.27 -23.13
N PHE A 4 -12.19 -2.18 -22.44
CA PHE A 4 -11.64 -3.40 -23.05
C PHE A 4 -12.72 -4.30 -23.64
N ARG A 5 -13.85 -4.48 -22.93
CA ARG A 5 -14.99 -5.27 -23.43
C ARG A 5 -15.66 -4.62 -24.65
N ARG A 6 -15.71 -3.29 -24.71
CA ARG A 6 -16.22 -2.54 -25.88
C ARG A 6 -15.30 -2.68 -27.08
N MET A 7 -13.99 -2.51 -26.90
CA MET A 7 -13.00 -2.66 -27.99
C MET A 7 -13.00 -4.09 -28.58
N LEU A 8 -13.19 -5.10 -27.74
CA LEU A 8 -13.26 -6.51 -28.17
C LEU A 8 -14.67 -6.96 -28.63
N ALA A 9 -15.65 -6.05 -28.68
CA ALA A 9 -17.04 -6.35 -29.02
C ALA A 9 -17.64 -7.54 -28.23
N ILE A 10 -17.29 -7.69 -26.95
CA ILE A 10 -17.74 -8.82 -26.13
C ILE A 10 -19.18 -8.58 -25.68
N SER A 11 -20.11 -9.41 -26.18
CA SER A 11 -21.47 -9.45 -25.67
C SER A 11 -21.50 -9.81 -24.18
N TRP A 12 -22.31 -9.08 -23.41
CA TRP A 12 -22.51 -9.32 -21.98
C TRP A 12 -23.11 -10.71 -21.70
N CYS A 13 -23.88 -11.26 -22.65
CA CYS A 13 -24.48 -12.60 -22.56
C CYS A 13 -23.42 -13.71 -22.50
N ARG A 14 -22.23 -13.49 -23.09
CA ARG A 14 -21.15 -14.49 -23.09
C ARG A 14 -20.50 -14.67 -21.73
N LYS A 15 -20.76 -13.80 -20.75
CA LYS A 15 -20.23 -13.86 -19.37
C LYS A 15 -18.71 -14.15 -19.29
N VAL A 16 -17.95 -13.63 -20.26
CA VAL A 16 -16.49 -13.85 -20.36
C VAL A 16 -15.80 -13.33 -19.09
N PRO A 17 -14.90 -14.09 -18.44
CA PRO A 17 -14.21 -13.66 -17.23
C PRO A 17 -13.23 -12.50 -17.51
N ASN A 18 -13.01 -11.65 -16.50
CA ASN A 18 -12.13 -10.48 -16.62
C ASN A 18 -10.67 -10.85 -16.97
N GLU A 19 -10.20 -12.00 -16.51
CA GLU A 19 -8.85 -12.52 -16.80
C GLU A 19 -8.68 -12.78 -18.29
N GLU A 20 -9.67 -13.40 -18.92
CA GLU A 20 -9.67 -13.66 -20.36
C GLU A 20 -9.75 -12.36 -21.18
N VAL A 21 -10.52 -11.37 -20.71
CA VAL A 21 -10.56 -10.05 -21.35
C VAL A 21 -9.18 -9.39 -21.32
N LEU A 22 -8.49 -9.43 -20.17
CA LEU A 22 -7.14 -8.87 -20.01
C LEU A 22 -6.10 -9.62 -20.84
N ARG A 23 -6.18 -10.95 -20.90
CA ARG A 23 -5.32 -11.79 -21.74
C ARG A 23 -5.42 -11.40 -23.22
N ARG A 24 -6.65 -11.15 -23.72
CA ARG A 24 -6.88 -10.75 -25.12
C ARG A 24 -6.31 -9.39 -25.48
N VAL A 25 -6.28 -8.45 -24.54
CA VAL A 25 -5.67 -7.12 -24.76
C VAL A 25 -4.19 -7.07 -24.35
N ASN A 26 -3.60 -8.23 -23.99
CA ASN A 26 -2.24 -8.36 -23.49
C ASN A 26 -1.93 -7.38 -22.32
N GLN A 27 -2.88 -7.22 -21.39
CA GLN A 27 -2.73 -6.38 -20.21
C GLN A 27 -2.68 -7.22 -18.94
N GLN A 28 -1.92 -6.75 -17.96
CA GLN A 28 -1.82 -7.36 -16.64
C GLN A 28 -2.76 -6.66 -15.64
N ARG A 29 -2.91 -7.27 -14.45
CA ARG A 29 -3.72 -6.70 -13.37
C ARG A 29 -2.95 -5.58 -12.65
N GLU A 30 -3.20 -4.34 -13.03
CA GLU A 30 -2.52 -3.17 -12.43
C GLU A 30 -3.15 -2.64 -11.13
N LEU A 31 -4.32 -3.13 -10.71
CA LEU A 31 -5.04 -2.56 -9.56
C LEU A 31 -4.21 -2.64 -8.27
N LEU A 32 -3.67 -3.83 -7.96
CA LEU A 32 -2.86 -4.02 -6.76
C LEU A 32 -1.58 -3.21 -6.82
N HIS A 33 -0.91 -3.19 -7.97
CA HIS A 33 0.29 -2.39 -8.19
C HIS A 33 0.03 -0.90 -7.95
N THR A 34 -1.06 -0.37 -8.52
CA THR A 34 -1.49 1.02 -8.31
C THR A 34 -1.80 1.32 -6.85
N ILE A 35 -2.50 0.41 -6.16
CA ILE A 35 -2.78 0.55 -4.72
C ILE A 35 -1.49 0.59 -3.93
N MET A 36 -0.53 -0.28 -4.23
CA MET A 36 0.76 -0.33 -3.54
C MET A 36 1.55 0.97 -3.73
N ILE A 37 1.65 1.48 -4.95
CA ILE A 37 2.30 2.77 -5.22
C ILE A 37 1.66 3.89 -4.39
N ARG A 38 0.32 3.97 -4.38
CA ARG A 38 -0.40 4.99 -3.61
C ARG A 38 -0.19 4.85 -2.10
N LYS A 39 -0.17 3.62 -1.58
CA LYS A 39 0.11 3.34 -0.16
C LYS A 39 1.51 3.79 0.22
N VAL A 40 2.52 3.50 -0.61
CA VAL A 40 3.91 3.90 -0.38
C VAL A 40 4.05 5.42 -0.45
N ALA A 41 3.47 6.07 -1.46
CA ALA A 41 3.49 7.53 -1.59
C ALA A 41 2.81 8.22 -0.40
N TYR A 42 1.68 7.69 0.07
CA TYR A 42 1.02 8.20 1.27
C TYR A 42 1.87 8.01 2.53
N LEU A 43 2.49 6.84 2.69
CA LEU A 43 3.40 6.59 3.80
C LEU A 43 4.58 7.57 3.79
N GLU A 44 5.18 7.79 2.62
CA GLU A 44 6.25 8.77 2.45
C GLU A 44 5.80 10.19 2.85
N HIS A 45 4.62 10.62 2.40
CA HIS A 45 4.03 11.90 2.80
C HIS A 45 3.91 12.00 4.32
N VAL A 46 3.38 10.96 4.96
CA VAL A 46 3.21 10.90 6.41
C VAL A 46 4.54 10.95 7.15
N LEU A 47 5.59 10.29 6.65
CA LEU A 47 6.92 10.29 7.27
C LEU A 47 7.67 11.62 7.10
N ARG A 48 7.40 12.40 6.04
CA ARG A 48 8.07 13.69 5.77
C ARG A 48 7.50 14.86 6.54
N HIS A 49 6.23 14.80 6.96
CA HIS A 49 5.56 15.92 7.62
C HIS A 49 5.43 15.73 9.13
N GLU A 50 5.88 16.72 9.90
CA GLU A 50 5.81 16.74 11.37
C GLU A 50 4.37 16.69 11.92
N ARG A 51 3.38 17.09 11.11
CA ARG A 51 1.95 17.01 11.47
C ARG A 51 1.50 15.61 11.90
N TYR A 52 2.20 14.57 11.44
CA TYR A 52 1.84 13.18 11.70
C TYR A 52 2.73 12.51 12.76
N GLU A 53 3.41 13.28 13.62
CA GLU A 53 4.35 12.77 14.63
C GLU A 53 3.80 11.59 15.45
N LEU A 54 2.57 11.69 15.96
CA LEU A 54 1.93 10.60 16.73
C LEU A 54 1.80 9.29 15.92
N PHE A 55 1.46 9.41 14.64
CA PHE A 55 1.35 8.27 13.75
C PHE A 55 2.74 7.69 13.44
N GLN A 56 3.74 8.54 13.21
CA GLN A 56 5.13 8.12 13.01
C GLN A 56 5.69 7.38 14.24
N LEU A 57 5.43 7.89 15.45
CA LEU A 57 5.82 7.26 16.71
C LEU A 57 5.17 5.88 16.89
N SER A 58 3.87 5.78 16.56
CA SER A 58 3.12 4.52 16.60
C SER A 58 3.67 3.50 15.60
N MET A 59 3.97 3.93 14.36
CA MET A 59 4.57 3.09 13.33
C MET A 59 5.97 2.58 13.69
N MET A 60 6.81 3.43 14.30
CA MET A 60 8.17 3.06 14.71
C MET A 60 8.20 2.21 15.98
N ALA A 61 7.04 1.88 16.57
CA ALA A 61 6.91 1.29 17.89
C ALA A 61 7.71 2.04 18.98
N LYS A 62 7.98 3.34 18.74
CA LYS A 62 8.65 4.23 19.68
C LYS A 62 7.58 4.79 20.60
N VAL A 63 7.18 3.98 21.58
CA VAL A 63 6.51 4.54 22.76
C VAL A 63 7.55 5.41 23.45
N ALA A 64 7.31 6.73 23.50
CA ALA A 64 8.13 7.69 24.22
C ALA A 64 8.01 7.47 25.74
N ARG A 65 8.48 6.31 26.21
CA ARG A 65 8.66 6.03 27.63
C ARG A 65 10.04 6.54 28.01
N ARG A 66 10.14 7.25 29.14
CA ARG A 66 11.45 7.48 29.78
C ARG A 66 12.08 6.11 30.01
N ARG A 67 13.09 5.74 29.21
CA ARG A 67 13.91 4.57 29.48
C ARG A 67 14.53 4.79 30.85
N GLY A 68 14.12 4.01 31.84
CA GLY A 68 14.73 4.08 33.17
C GLY A 68 16.24 3.88 33.03
N ILE A 69 17.03 4.61 33.81
CA ILE A 69 18.47 4.40 33.90
C ILE A 69 18.67 2.91 34.22
N GLY A 70 19.29 2.17 33.31
CA GLY A 70 19.61 0.76 33.53
C GLY A 70 20.40 0.61 34.83
N ARG A 71 20.28 -0.53 35.52
CA ARG A 71 21.02 -0.75 36.77
C ARG A 71 22.51 -0.53 36.51
N GLY A 72 23.05 0.55 37.09
CA GLY A 72 24.48 0.83 37.04
C GLY A 72 25.22 -0.35 37.64
N LYS A 73 26.23 -0.86 36.94
CA LYS A 73 27.16 -1.81 37.55
C LYS A 73 27.88 -1.04 38.66
N SER A 74 27.75 -1.50 39.90
CA SER A 74 28.52 -0.95 41.02
C SER A 74 30.01 -1.00 40.69
N PRO A 75 30.79 0.06 40.99
CA PRO A 75 32.23 0.00 40.84
C PRO A 75 32.78 -1.02 41.86
N ALA A 76 33.69 -1.86 41.37
CA ALA A 76 34.45 -2.83 42.15
C ALA A 76 35.50 -2.15 43.04
#